data_AF-A0A6P8Y440-F1
#
_entry.id   AF-A0A6P8Y440-F1
#
_cell.length_a   1.000
_cell.length_b   1.000
_cell.length_c   1.000
_cell.angle_alpha   90.00
_cell.angle_beta   90.00
_cell.angle_gamma   90.00
#
_symmetry.space_group_name_H-M   'P 1'
#
loop_
_entity.id
_entity.type
_entity.pdbx_description
1 polymer ?
#
loop_
_entity_poly.entity_id
_entity_poly.type
_entity_poly.pdbx_seq_one_letter_code
_entity_poly.pdbx_strand_id
1 'polypeptide(L)'
;MDFTRCTIQAEELDDEESKRNWQRRRQQLHDAIALRDKTLGEDYPRIQDFYKGRHVFITGATGFIGKVVVEKLLRACPDIGNIYVLLRPRKGQEPAARLKAMMDVPLFDRLRQENPAAMDKVVPIRGDCLLDGLGIGADDRSTLVERVSVIIHSAASVRFTDPIKTAVRMNLRSTVDIVELARQMKNLKVVVHVSTAYCFTNHTPTQECVYTTDHDWRDVLKYAKLPDADALDLLGDKFMGFQPNSYVFTKALSERVMNEAALDLPIVIVRPSIVTCALDDPIPGWMDNLNGFAMFWAVASKGVLRYTYVRTKFLKYDLVPVDVVSNITILASWAKGTNQPLPVPSGNVEVVNVSLGDVKPSSAFMMQTVLRRHIVEGTVGYPGAIRYPRYGMCTNRFMAFILVFLYHVVFGTVLDTILVAMGRKPMLMPIYRKIAFAFTSLQYFMQHEFWFNSDNMWRLVSMAHPKDRANFGINLEGDNQDWMLVSKSQLLGVAKYALNENIGGKEDVERNCRRLNRLWWAELFCYIGLAALATWLLVVAFT
;
A
#
# COMPACT_ATOMS: atom_id res chain seq x y z
N MET A 1 18.77 18.73 -29.72
CA MET A 1 17.69 17.86 -30.26
C MET A 1 16.63 17.68 -29.20
N ASP A 2 15.38 17.71 -29.65
CA ASP A 2 14.13 18.10 -28.99
C ASP A 2 13.65 17.17 -27.84
N PHE A 3 14.52 16.84 -26.87
CA PHE A 3 14.16 15.99 -25.73
C PHE A 3 12.98 16.56 -24.95
N THR A 4 12.93 17.87 -24.70
CA THR A 4 11.83 18.52 -23.97
C THR A 4 10.49 18.39 -24.72
N ARG A 5 10.49 18.48 -26.05
CA ARG A 5 9.29 18.43 -26.89
C ARG A 5 8.73 17.01 -27.01
N CYS A 6 9.61 16.02 -27.21
CA CYS A 6 9.26 14.60 -27.20
C CYS A 6 8.78 14.13 -25.81
N THR A 7 9.31 14.76 -24.74
CA THR A 7 8.90 14.51 -23.36
C THR A 7 7.50 15.07 -23.03
N ILE A 8 7.19 16.29 -23.48
CA ILE A 8 5.85 16.89 -23.33
C ILE A 8 4.82 16.08 -24.12
N GLN A 9 5.15 15.66 -25.34
CA GLN A 9 4.27 14.83 -26.16
C GLN A 9 3.94 13.48 -25.50
N ALA A 10 4.91 12.85 -24.83
CA ALA A 10 4.68 11.59 -24.15
C ALA A 10 3.86 11.75 -22.84
N GLU A 11 4.02 12.87 -22.12
CA GLU A 11 3.14 13.24 -20.99
C GLU A 11 1.69 13.39 -21.45
N GLU A 12 1.47 14.14 -22.54
CA GLU A 12 0.14 14.38 -23.09
C GLU A 12 -0.51 13.09 -23.61
N LEU A 13 0.26 12.20 -24.23
CA LEU A 13 -0.27 10.93 -24.76
C LEU A 13 -0.68 9.93 -23.67
N ASP A 14 0.13 9.75 -22.62
CA ASP A 14 -0.20 8.88 -21.47
C ASP A 14 -1.44 9.42 -20.72
N ASP A 15 -1.53 10.74 -20.55
CA ASP A 15 -2.65 11.41 -19.90
C ASP A 15 -3.94 11.31 -20.73
N GLU A 16 -3.87 11.50 -22.05
CA GLU A 16 -5.02 11.35 -22.95
C GLU A 16 -5.51 9.89 -23.10
N GLU A 17 -4.62 8.90 -23.06
CA GLU A 17 -5.02 7.49 -22.98
C GLU A 17 -5.73 7.18 -21.65
N SER A 18 -5.16 7.60 -20.52
CA SER A 18 -5.77 7.42 -19.19
C SER A 18 -7.14 8.09 -19.10
N LYS A 19 -7.27 9.34 -19.58
CA LYS A 19 -8.55 10.06 -19.65
C LYS A 19 -9.59 9.30 -20.48
N ARG A 20 -9.22 8.79 -21.65
CA ARG A 20 -10.14 8.00 -22.51
C ARG A 20 -10.55 6.69 -21.85
N ASN A 21 -9.62 5.96 -21.24
CA ASN A 21 -9.93 4.72 -20.52
C ASN A 21 -10.85 4.99 -19.33
N TRP A 22 -10.59 6.05 -18.57
CA TRP A 22 -11.46 6.49 -17.48
C TRP A 22 -12.84 6.88 -18.00
N GLN A 23 -12.96 7.69 -19.05
CA GLN A 23 -14.26 8.06 -19.63
C GLN A 23 -15.07 6.83 -20.06
N ARG A 24 -14.42 5.86 -20.71
CA ARG A 24 -15.06 4.60 -21.11
C ARG A 24 -15.54 3.81 -19.89
N ARG A 25 -14.68 3.60 -18.88
CA ARG A 25 -15.05 2.85 -17.67
C ARG A 25 -16.13 3.58 -16.88
N ARG A 26 -16.06 4.90 -16.79
CA ARG A 26 -17.05 5.76 -16.15
C ARG A 26 -18.42 5.60 -16.81
N GLN A 27 -18.47 5.64 -18.15
CA GLN A 27 -19.72 5.42 -18.86
C GLN A 27 -20.31 4.04 -18.57
N GLN A 28 -19.49 2.99 -18.66
CA GLN A 28 -19.90 1.62 -18.32
C GLN A 28 -20.43 1.50 -16.89
N LEU A 29 -19.77 2.16 -15.93
CA LEU A 29 -20.19 2.19 -14.54
C LEU A 29 -21.52 2.93 -14.36
N HIS A 30 -21.68 4.10 -14.98
CA HIS A 30 -22.95 4.85 -14.93
C HIS A 30 -24.10 4.06 -15.55
N ASP A 31 -23.87 3.40 -16.69
CA ASP A 31 -24.89 2.58 -17.35
C ASP A 31 -25.30 1.39 -16.46
N ALA A 32 -24.31 0.71 -15.85
CA ALA A 32 -24.57 -0.38 -14.92
C ALA A 32 -25.33 0.08 -13.66
N ILE A 33 -24.96 1.22 -13.10
CA ILE A 33 -25.64 1.84 -11.97
C ILE A 33 -27.07 2.23 -12.34
N ALA A 34 -27.28 2.89 -13.47
CA ALA A 34 -28.59 3.34 -13.90
C ALA A 34 -29.54 2.18 -14.18
N LEU A 35 -29.04 1.09 -14.77
CA LEU A 35 -29.80 -0.14 -14.96
C LEU A 35 -30.19 -0.78 -13.62
N ARG A 36 -29.26 -0.80 -12.67
CA ARG A 36 -29.50 -1.36 -11.34
C ARG A 36 -30.50 -0.53 -10.54
N ASP A 37 -30.39 0.79 -10.55
CA ASP A 37 -31.29 1.70 -9.83
C ASP A 37 -32.74 1.58 -10.30
N LYS A 38 -32.96 1.23 -11.57
CA LYS A 38 -34.30 0.97 -12.13
C LYS A 38 -34.89 -0.38 -11.68
N THR A 39 -34.06 -1.32 -11.26
CA THR A 39 -34.44 -2.71 -10.93
C THR A 39 -34.32 -3.02 -9.44
N LEU A 40 -33.87 -2.05 -8.65
CA LEU A 40 -33.68 -2.11 -7.22
C LEU A 40 -35.03 -2.16 -6.49
N GLY A 41 -35.35 -3.29 -5.86
CA GLY A 41 -36.49 -3.40 -4.95
C GLY A 41 -36.26 -2.62 -3.66
N GLU A 42 -37.35 -2.23 -2.97
CA GLU A 42 -37.27 -1.51 -1.69
C GLU A 42 -36.51 -2.28 -0.60
N ASP A 43 -36.58 -3.62 -0.65
CA ASP A 43 -35.93 -4.53 0.32
C ASP A 43 -34.45 -4.83 0.01
N TYR A 44 -33.86 -4.16 -0.99
CA TYR A 44 -32.48 -4.44 -1.36
C TYR A 44 -31.52 -4.08 -0.21
N PRO A 45 -30.67 -5.03 0.23
CA PRO A 45 -29.93 -4.87 1.48
C PRO A 45 -28.90 -3.76 1.37
N ARG A 46 -28.96 -2.79 2.29
CA ARG A 46 -27.93 -1.74 2.37
C ARG A 46 -26.70 -2.22 3.13
N ILE A 47 -25.57 -1.56 2.89
CA ILE A 47 -24.30 -1.85 3.56
C ILE A 47 -24.44 -1.57 5.06
N GLN A 48 -25.05 -0.43 5.42
CA GLN A 48 -25.26 -0.04 6.81
C GLN A 48 -26.17 -1.06 7.54
N ASP A 49 -27.24 -1.52 6.88
CA ASP A 49 -28.18 -2.50 7.43
C ASP A 49 -27.54 -3.88 7.62
N PHE A 50 -26.61 -4.26 6.74
CA PHE A 50 -25.81 -5.45 6.93
C PHE A 50 -24.92 -5.36 8.16
N TYR A 51 -24.29 -4.22 8.47
CA TYR A 51 -23.46 -4.11 9.67
C TYR A 51 -24.26 -3.85 10.95
N LYS A 52 -25.52 -3.46 10.86
CA LYS A 52 -26.38 -3.18 12.03
C LYS A 52 -26.40 -4.34 13.02
N GLY A 53 -25.99 -4.05 14.26
CA GLY A 53 -25.90 -5.01 15.37
C GLY A 53 -24.88 -6.14 15.19
N ARG A 54 -24.18 -6.21 14.06
CA ARG A 54 -23.21 -7.28 13.78
C ARG A 54 -21.86 -6.96 14.42
N HIS A 55 -21.19 -8.01 14.86
CA HIS A 55 -19.85 -7.92 15.40
C HIS A 55 -18.82 -8.35 14.35
N VAL A 56 -17.70 -7.61 14.30
CA VAL A 56 -16.63 -7.79 13.31
C VAL A 56 -15.35 -8.17 14.03
N PHE A 57 -14.63 -9.18 13.55
CA PHE A 57 -13.27 -9.49 13.99
C PHE A 57 -12.26 -9.11 12.93
N ILE A 58 -11.30 -8.26 13.29
CA ILE A 58 -10.28 -7.75 12.37
C ILE A 58 -8.89 -8.12 12.88
N THR A 59 -8.16 -8.86 12.05
CA THR A 59 -6.70 -9.02 12.23
C THR A 59 -5.97 -8.00 11.38
N GLY A 60 -4.84 -7.50 11.86
CA GLY A 60 -4.11 -6.45 11.15
C GLY A 60 -4.76 -5.06 11.29
N ALA A 61 -5.68 -4.88 12.25
CA ALA A 61 -6.36 -3.61 12.51
C ALA A 61 -5.41 -2.44 12.80
N THR A 62 -4.24 -2.71 13.38
CA THR A 62 -3.21 -1.67 13.63
C THR A 62 -2.40 -1.29 12.39
N GLY A 63 -2.56 -2.04 11.29
CA GLY A 63 -1.92 -1.77 10.00
C GLY A 63 -2.65 -0.69 9.20
N PHE A 64 -2.06 -0.31 8.06
CA PHE A 64 -2.53 0.81 7.24
C PHE A 64 -3.98 0.64 6.76
N ILE A 65 -4.27 -0.44 6.03
CA ILE A 65 -5.63 -0.75 5.55
C ILE A 65 -6.59 -0.99 6.73
N GLY A 66 -6.14 -1.76 7.73
CA GLY A 66 -6.96 -2.12 8.89
C GLY A 66 -7.50 -0.91 9.67
N LYS A 67 -6.68 0.13 9.86
CA LYS A 67 -7.10 1.38 10.53
C LYS A 67 -8.18 2.10 9.75
N VAL A 68 -8.05 2.21 8.43
CA VAL A 68 -9.03 2.88 7.56
C VAL A 68 -10.34 2.10 7.52
N VAL A 69 -10.29 0.77 7.47
CA VAL A 69 -11.49 -0.07 7.59
C VAL A 69 -12.19 0.12 8.93
N VAL A 70 -11.45 0.17 10.05
CA VAL A 70 -12.04 0.42 11.38
C VAL A 70 -12.68 1.81 11.44
N GLU A 71 -11.96 2.87 11.04
CA GLU A 71 -12.50 4.23 11.01
C GLU A 71 -13.78 4.31 10.18
N LYS A 72 -13.73 3.72 8.98
CA LYS A 72 -14.84 3.75 8.02
C LYS A 72 -16.08 3.04 8.55
N LEU A 73 -15.92 1.85 9.14
CA LEU A 73 -17.04 1.11 9.74
C LEU A 73 -17.66 1.88 10.91
N LEU A 74 -16.85 2.47 11.79
CA LEU A 74 -17.37 3.24 12.93
C LEU A 74 -18.13 4.50 12.49
N ARG A 75 -17.62 5.21 11.47
CA ARG A 75 -18.24 6.45 10.99
C ARG A 75 -19.45 6.21 10.09
N ALA A 76 -19.36 5.26 9.17
CA ALA A 76 -20.39 5.04 8.15
C ALA A 76 -21.44 3.99 8.54
N CYS A 77 -21.18 3.14 9.53
CA CYS A 77 -22.13 2.17 10.07
C CYS A 77 -22.36 2.42 11.57
N PRO A 78 -23.05 3.51 11.96
CA PRO A 78 -23.16 3.92 13.36
C PRO A 78 -23.85 2.88 14.25
N ASP A 79 -24.70 2.01 13.70
CA ASP A 79 -25.39 0.95 14.44
C ASP A 79 -24.60 -0.38 14.48
N ILE A 80 -23.34 -0.40 14.05
CA ILE A 80 -22.48 -1.59 14.16
C ILE A 80 -22.31 -2.01 15.63
N GLY A 81 -22.19 -3.32 15.87
CA GLY A 81 -21.80 -3.84 17.18
C GLY A 81 -20.31 -3.64 17.47
N ASN A 82 -19.74 -4.48 18.32
CA ASN A 82 -18.30 -4.43 18.62
C ASN A 82 -17.44 -4.80 17.42
N ILE A 83 -16.33 -4.06 17.24
CA ILE A 83 -15.22 -4.41 16.36
C ILE A 83 -14.09 -4.97 17.24
N TYR A 84 -13.95 -6.28 17.23
CA TYR A 84 -12.88 -6.99 17.93
C TYR A 84 -11.58 -6.90 17.11
N VAL A 85 -10.50 -6.40 17.70
CA VAL A 85 -9.22 -6.20 17.00
C VAL A 85 -8.12 -7.05 17.61
N LEU A 86 -7.47 -7.90 16.80
CA LEU A 86 -6.37 -8.73 17.26
C LEU A 86 -5.11 -7.87 17.50
N LEU A 87 -4.64 -7.82 18.74
CA LEU A 87 -3.47 -7.05 19.15
C LEU A 87 -2.36 -7.94 19.70
N ARG A 88 -1.25 -7.96 18.97
CA ARG A 88 0.00 -8.59 19.41
C ARG A 88 0.52 -8.02 20.74
N PRO A 89 0.87 -8.84 21.75
CA PRO A 89 1.51 -8.35 22.96
C PRO A 89 2.82 -7.61 22.65
N ARG A 90 3.14 -6.54 23.39
CA ARG A 90 4.47 -5.91 23.39
C ARG A 90 4.98 -5.87 24.82
N LYS A 91 6.27 -6.17 25.02
CA LYS A 91 6.90 -6.16 26.35
C LYS A 91 6.69 -4.77 26.99
N GLY A 92 6.02 -4.73 28.14
CA GLY A 92 5.73 -3.49 28.87
C GLY A 92 4.60 -2.62 28.31
N GLN A 93 3.77 -3.12 27.39
CA GLN A 93 2.58 -2.41 26.92
C GLN A 93 1.32 -3.28 27.00
N GLU A 94 0.35 -2.83 27.80
CA GLU A 94 -0.98 -3.44 27.88
C GLU A 94 -1.74 -3.28 26.55
N PRO A 95 -2.63 -4.23 26.18
CA PRO A 95 -3.45 -4.14 24.98
C PRO A 95 -4.25 -2.84 24.87
N ALA A 96 -4.78 -2.34 25.99
CA ALA A 96 -5.51 -1.08 26.05
C ALA A 96 -4.64 0.12 25.65
N ALA A 97 -3.37 0.16 26.07
CA ALA A 97 -2.43 1.22 25.68
C ALA A 97 -2.11 1.15 24.18
N ARG A 98 -1.99 -0.05 23.62
CA ARG A 98 -1.79 -0.24 22.17
C ARG A 98 -3.02 0.19 21.36
N LEU A 99 -4.21 -0.13 21.84
CA LEU A 99 -5.46 0.30 21.23
C LEU A 99 -5.58 1.82 21.25
N LYS A 100 -5.33 2.44 22.40
CA LYS A 100 -5.32 3.90 22.54
C LYS A 100 -4.35 4.54 21.55
N ALA A 101 -3.11 4.06 21.48
CA ALA A 101 -2.12 4.57 20.52
C ALA A 101 -2.55 4.40 19.04
N MET A 102 -3.34 3.37 18.71
CA MET A 102 -3.93 3.23 17.38
C MET A 102 -5.01 4.29 17.11
N MET A 103 -5.83 4.61 18.11
CA MET A 103 -6.95 5.57 17.99
C MET A 103 -6.53 7.05 18.12
N ASP A 104 -5.38 7.31 18.73
CA ASP A 104 -4.84 8.68 18.92
C ASP A 104 -4.24 9.27 17.63
N VAL A 105 -4.17 8.51 16.53
CA VAL A 105 -3.64 9.04 15.25
C VAL A 105 -4.65 9.95 14.54
N PRO A 106 -4.20 10.88 13.67
CA PRO A 106 -5.07 11.86 13.03
C PRO A 106 -6.23 11.27 12.22
N LEU A 107 -6.11 10.02 11.75
CA LEU A 107 -7.18 9.30 11.03
C LEU A 107 -8.52 9.35 11.76
N PHE A 108 -8.50 9.24 13.09
CA PHE A 108 -9.69 9.17 13.92
C PHE A 108 -10.13 10.54 14.47
N ASP A 109 -9.47 11.64 14.09
CA ASP A 109 -9.79 12.99 14.60
C ASP A 109 -11.25 13.37 14.31
N ARG A 110 -11.71 13.10 13.08
CA ARG A 110 -13.10 13.37 12.67
C ARG A 110 -14.09 12.57 13.52
N LEU A 111 -13.85 11.26 13.66
CA LEU A 111 -14.69 10.40 14.49
C LEU A 111 -14.71 10.86 15.96
N ARG A 112 -13.56 11.27 16.50
CA ARG A 112 -13.45 11.83 17.85
C ARG A 112 -14.28 13.10 18.05
N GLN A 113 -14.40 13.93 17.02
CA GLN A 113 -15.17 15.17 17.06
C GLN A 113 -16.68 14.94 16.83
N GLU A 114 -17.04 14.09 15.87
CA GLU A 114 -18.43 13.88 15.45
C GLU A 114 -19.18 12.84 16.31
N ASN A 115 -18.51 11.73 16.68
CA ASN A 115 -19.13 10.65 17.46
C ASN A 115 -18.09 9.88 18.31
N PRO A 116 -17.63 10.47 19.43
CA PRO A 116 -16.58 9.86 20.26
C PRO A 116 -16.99 8.50 20.85
N ALA A 117 -18.28 8.31 21.15
CA ALA A 117 -18.82 7.05 21.68
C ALA A 117 -18.70 5.88 20.71
N ALA A 118 -18.54 6.12 19.40
CA ALA A 118 -18.30 5.05 18.44
C ALA A 118 -16.97 4.31 18.73
N MET A 119 -15.97 4.98 19.31
CA MET A 119 -14.68 4.35 19.60
C MET A 119 -14.77 3.29 20.69
N ASP A 120 -15.74 3.38 21.60
CA ASP A 120 -15.97 2.40 22.68
C ASP A 120 -16.38 1.03 22.14
N LYS A 121 -16.80 0.96 20.86
CA LYS A 121 -17.13 -0.29 20.17
C LYS A 121 -15.90 -1.11 19.80
N VAL A 122 -14.69 -0.54 19.88
CA VAL A 122 -13.47 -1.26 19.52
C VAL A 122 -12.90 -1.99 20.71
N VAL A 123 -12.91 -3.32 20.65
CA VAL A 123 -12.52 -4.20 21.76
C VAL A 123 -11.23 -4.92 21.41
N PRO A 124 -10.16 -4.78 22.22
CA PRO A 124 -8.89 -5.43 21.95
C PRO A 124 -8.96 -6.92 22.31
N ILE A 125 -8.54 -7.79 21.39
CA ILE A 125 -8.34 -9.22 21.62
C ILE A 125 -6.84 -9.49 21.68
N ARG A 126 -6.38 -10.12 22.76
CA ARG A 126 -4.96 -10.46 22.89
C ARG A 126 -4.65 -11.67 22.01
N GLY A 127 -3.68 -11.53 21.11
CA GLY A 127 -3.19 -12.66 20.31
C GLY A 127 -2.15 -12.23 19.27
N ASP A 128 -1.48 -13.22 18.68
CA ASP A 128 -0.41 -13.05 17.70
C ASP A 128 -0.55 -14.08 16.58
N CYS A 129 -0.55 -13.61 15.32
CA CYS A 129 -0.60 -14.47 14.13
C CYS A 129 0.61 -15.40 13.99
N LEU A 130 1.69 -15.17 14.73
CA LEU A 130 2.85 -16.06 14.77
C LEU A 130 2.64 -17.29 15.67
N LEU A 131 1.58 -17.32 16.48
CA LEU A 131 1.24 -18.41 17.39
C LEU A 131 0.09 -19.24 16.83
N ASP A 132 0.13 -20.55 17.09
CA ASP A 132 -0.95 -21.46 16.70
C ASP A 132 -2.29 -21.00 17.31
N GLY A 133 -3.37 -21.11 16.54
CA GLY A 133 -4.69 -20.63 16.95
C GLY A 133 -4.74 -19.12 17.19
N LEU A 134 -3.82 -18.35 16.58
CA LEU A 134 -3.62 -16.91 16.75
C LEU A 134 -3.24 -16.49 18.18
N GLY A 135 -2.87 -17.43 19.05
CA GLY A 135 -2.55 -17.15 20.46
C GLY A 135 -3.70 -16.49 21.26
N ILE A 136 -4.95 -16.68 20.82
CA ILE A 136 -6.14 -16.11 21.47
C ILE A 136 -6.50 -16.94 22.71
N GLY A 137 -6.77 -16.27 23.83
CA GLY A 137 -7.20 -16.91 25.07
C GLY A 137 -8.58 -17.58 24.96
N ALA A 138 -8.88 -18.53 25.83
CA ALA A 138 -10.12 -19.31 25.77
C ALA A 138 -11.40 -18.43 25.84
N ASP A 139 -11.42 -17.46 26.76
CA ASP A 139 -12.58 -16.56 26.96
C ASP A 139 -12.82 -15.64 25.75
N ASP A 140 -11.74 -15.06 25.22
CA ASP A 140 -11.78 -14.25 24.00
C ASP A 140 -12.23 -15.10 22.81
N ARG A 141 -11.69 -16.31 22.66
CA ARG A 141 -12.08 -17.25 21.60
C ARG A 141 -13.56 -17.59 21.69
N SER A 142 -14.08 -17.90 22.88
CA SER A 142 -15.50 -18.15 23.11
C SER A 142 -16.34 -16.93 22.71
N THR A 143 -15.94 -15.73 23.14
CA THR A 143 -16.62 -14.48 22.77
C THR A 143 -16.67 -14.28 21.26
N LEU A 144 -15.56 -14.53 20.56
CA LEU A 144 -15.51 -14.42 19.10
C LEU A 144 -16.43 -15.46 18.43
N VAL A 145 -16.39 -16.71 18.88
CA VAL A 145 -17.23 -17.81 18.35
C VAL A 145 -18.73 -17.54 18.50
N GLU A 146 -19.15 -16.99 19.64
CA GLU A 146 -20.55 -16.71 19.93
C GLU A 146 -21.07 -15.48 19.17
N ARG A 147 -20.28 -14.40 19.12
CA ARG A 147 -20.78 -13.07 18.73
C ARG A 147 -20.42 -12.64 17.32
N VAL A 148 -19.26 -13.06 16.79
CA VAL A 148 -18.75 -12.52 15.52
C VAL A 148 -19.48 -13.13 14.34
N SER A 149 -19.83 -12.26 13.40
CA SER A 149 -20.46 -12.63 12.14
C SER A 149 -19.64 -12.23 10.90
N VAL A 150 -18.65 -11.36 11.05
CA VAL A 150 -17.81 -10.89 9.94
C VAL A 150 -16.35 -10.98 10.37
N ILE A 151 -15.52 -11.65 9.57
CA ILE A 151 -14.07 -11.67 9.76
C ILE A 151 -13.42 -10.87 8.63
N ILE A 152 -12.50 -9.96 8.97
CA ILE A 152 -11.59 -9.32 8.01
C ILE A 152 -10.16 -9.72 8.38
N HIS A 153 -9.59 -10.65 7.62
CA HIS A 153 -8.21 -11.09 7.78
C HIS A 153 -7.26 -10.25 6.93
N SER A 154 -6.68 -9.20 7.52
CA SER A 154 -5.72 -8.30 6.87
C SER A 154 -4.30 -8.38 7.47
N ALA A 155 -4.10 -9.15 8.55
CA ALA A 155 -2.77 -9.36 9.11
C ALA A 155 -1.85 -10.09 8.11
N ALA A 156 -0.70 -9.49 7.84
CA ALA A 156 0.39 -10.10 7.09
C ALA A 156 1.71 -9.38 7.40
N SER A 157 2.83 -10.04 7.16
CA SER A 157 4.09 -9.31 6.99
C SER A 157 4.23 -8.87 5.54
N VAL A 158 4.40 -7.57 5.34
CA VAL A 158 4.63 -6.95 4.01
C VAL A 158 6.12 -6.71 3.74
N ARG A 159 6.99 -7.40 4.46
CA ARG A 159 8.44 -7.35 4.25
C ARG A 159 8.83 -8.43 3.25
N PHE A 160 9.40 -8.01 2.12
CA PHE A 160 9.78 -8.92 1.04
C PHE A 160 11.05 -9.72 1.32
N THR A 161 11.68 -9.47 2.47
CA THR A 161 12.95 -10.08 2.88
C THR A 161 12.82 -10.86 4.18
N ASP A 162 11.58 -11.13 4.61
CA ASP A 162 11.37 -12.01 5.75
C ASP A 162 11.81 -13.44 5.41
N PRO A 163 12.46 -14.14 6.36
CA PRO A 163 12.73 -15.56 6.25
C PRO A 163 11.45 -16.33 5.93
N ILE A 164 11.52 -17.33 5.05
CA ILE A 164 10.40 -18.16 4.59
C ILE A 164 9.65 -18.74 5.77
N LYS A 165 10.36 -19.27 6.79
CA LYS A 165 9.73 -19.79 8.02
C LYS A 165 8.85 -18.76 8.72
N THR A 166 9.32 -17.52 8.81
CA THR A 166 8.58 -16.41 9.44
C THR A 166 7.39 -16.01 8.57
N ALA A 167 7.59 -15.87 7.26
CA ALA A 167 6.52 -15.54 6.31
C ALA A 167 5.43 -16.63 6.29
N VAL A 168 5.81 -17.91 6.29
CA VAL A 168 4.89 -19.06 6.33
C VAL A 168 4.06 -19.04 7.62
N ARG A 169 4.66 -18.77 8.78
CA ARG A 169 3.89 -18.61 10.03
C ARG A 169 2.93 -17.42 9.97
N MET A 170 3.46 -16.26 9.62
CA MET A 170 2.72 -14.99 9.68
C MET A 170 1.60 -14.86 8.66
N ASN A 171 1.77 -15.44 7.46
CA ASN A 171 0.82 -15.26 6.37
C ASN A 171 0.03 -16.54 6.09
N LEU A 172 0.69 -17.72 6.08
CA LEU A 172 0.05 -18.98 5.72
C LEU A 172 -0.59 -19.68 6.92
N ARG A 173 0.15 -19.96 8.00
CA ARG A 173 -0.41 -20.65 9.18
C ARG A 173 -1.56 -19.84 9.80
N SER A 174 -1.39 -18.53 9.94
CA SER A 174 -2.46 -17.66 10.46
C SER A 174 -3.73 -17.69 9.60
N THR A 175 -3.61 -17.88 8.28
CA THR A 175 -4.76 -18.04 7.38
C THR A 175 -5.51 -19.33 7.71
N VAL A 176 -4.77 -20.42 7.97
CA VAL A 176 -5.36 -21.69 8.43
C VAL A 176 -6.04 -21.52 9.78
N ASP A 177 -5.40 -20.84 10.75
CA ASP A 177 -5.99 -20.60 12.07
C ASP A 177 -7.28 -19.76 12.00
N ILE A 178 -7.35 -18.79 11.06
CA ILE A 178 -8.57 -18.01 10.79
C ILE A 178 -9.69 -18.90 10.24
N VAL A 179 -9.38 -19.79 9.29
CA VAL A 179 -10.36 -20.74 8.76
C VAL A 179 -10.86 -21.68 9.85
N GLU A 180 -9.96 -22.21 10.68
CA GLU A 180 -10.30 -23.09 11.81
C GLU A 180 -11.18 -22.36 12.85
N LEU A 181 -10.92 -21.08 13.12
CA LEU A 181 -11.76 -20.24 13.99
C LEU A 181 -13.12 -19.95 13.35
N ALA A 182 -13.15 -19.62 12.05
CA ALA A 182 -14.37 -19.30 11.31
C ALA A 182 -15.35 -20.46 11.30
N ARG A 183 -14.88 -21.70 11.14
CA ARG A 183 -15.72 -22.92 11.21
C ARG A 183 -16.43 -23.12 12.55
N GLN A 184 -15.90 -22.53 13.61
CA GLN A 184 -16.51 -22.63 14.94
C GLN A 184 -17.57 -21.55 15.19
N MET A 185 -17.58 -20.47 14.41
CA MET A 185 -18.47 -19.32 14.65
C MET A 185 -19.93 -19.64 14.33
N LYS A 186 -20.83 -19.34 15.29
CA LYS A 186 -22.26 -19.68 15.17
C LYS A 186 -23.03 -18.78 14.20
N ASN A 187 -22.56 -17.55 14.01
CA ASN A 187 -23.28 -16.49 13.30
C ASN A 187 -22.53 -15.96 12.07
N LEU A 188 -21.54 -16.72 11.56
CA LEU A 188 -20.69 -16.27 10.47
C LEU A 188 -21.49 -15.96 9.20
N LYS A 189 -21.27 -14.77 8.64
CA LYS A 189 -21.82 -14.29 7.38
C LYS A 189 -20.77 -14.18 6.29
N VAL A 190 -19.54 -13.81 6.64
CA VAL A 190 -18.46 -13.67 5.67
C VAL A 190 -17.08 -13.67 6.32
N VAL A 191 -16.11 -14.25 5.62
CA VAL A 191 -14.67 -14.08 5.84
C VAL A 191 -14.07 -13.35 4.65
N VAL A 192 -13.50 -12.18 4.88
CA VAL A 192 -12.72 -11.43 3.89
C VAL A 192 -11.24 -11.70 4.11
N HIS A 193 -10.55 -12.22 3.10
CA HIS A 193 -9.10 -12.36 3.12
C HIS A 193 -8.44 -11.27 2.27
N VAL A 194 -7.62 -10.43 2.88
CA VAL A 194 -6.83 -9.44 2.14
C VAL A 194 -5.54 -10.07 1.66
N SER A 195 -5.44 -10.31 0.37
CA SER A 195 -4.28 -10.84 -0.34
C SER A 195 -3.51 -9.72 -1.04
N THR A 196 -2.96 -9.95 -2.24
CA THR A 196 -2.35 -8.92 -3.09
C THR A 196 -2.54 -9.26 -4.58
N ALA A 197 -2.68 -8.24 -5.43
CA ALA A 197 -2.77 -8.44 -6.87
C ALA A 197 -1.49 -9.10 -7.45
N TYR A 198 -0.37 -9.00 -6.74
CA TYR A 198 0.95 -9.49 -7.14
C TYR A 198 1.24 -10.96 -6.77
N CYS A 199 0.26 -11.74 -6.28
CA CYS A 199 0.48 -13.16 -5.93
C CYS A 199 0.88 -14.03 -7.14
N PHE A 200 0.40 -13.66 -8.32
CA PHE A 200 0.48 -14.48 -9.54
C PHE A 200 1.07 -13.67 -10.69
N THR A 201 2.28 -13.14 -10.47
CA THR A 201 3.01 -12.25 -11.40
C THR A 201 3.42 -12.90 -12.72
N ASN A 202 3.31 -14.23 -12.83
CA ASN A 202 3.51 -15.00 -14.05
C ASN A 202 2.28 -14.98 -14.99
N HIS A 203 1.16 -14.39 -14.57
CA HIS A 203 -0.05 -14.24 -15.39
C HIS A 203 -0.32 -12.76 -15.70
N THR A 204 -0.46 -12.42 -16.98
CA THR A 204 -0.76 -11.06 -17.45
C THR A 204 -1.77 -11.13 -18.60
N PRO A 205 -3.02 -10.65 -18.44
CA PRO A 205 -3.63 -10.19 -17.18
C PRO A 205 -3.63 -11.24 -16.07
N THR A 206 -3.49 -10.81 -14.83
CA THR A 206 -3.92 -11.60 -13.68
C THR A 206 -5.44 -11.52 -13.56
N GLN A 207 -6.11 -12.64 -13.79
CA GLN A 207 -7.55 -12.82 -13.62
C GLN A 207 -7.98 -12.89 -12.14
N GLU A 208 -9.27 -12.65 -11.92
CA GLU A 208 -9.96 -12.75 -10.63
C GLU A 208 -10.36 -14.21 -10.31
N CYS A 209 -9.36 -15.09 -10.27
CA CYS A 209 -9.49 -16.49 -9.85
C CYS A 209 -8.27 -16.93 -9.04
N VAL A 210 -8.38 -18.06 -8.32
CA VAL A 210 -7.25 -18.65 -7.59
C VAL A 210 -6.52 -19.64 -8.49
N TYR A 211 -5.24 -19.37 -8.75
CA TYR A 211 -4.39 -20.24 -9.56
C TYR A 211 -3.81 -21.39 -8.74
N THR A 212 -3.26 -22.37 -9.45
CA THR A 212 -2.44 -23.42 -8.86
C THR A 212 -1.08 -22.90 -8.43
N THR A 213 -0.50 -23.51 -7.41
CA THR A 213 0.84 -23.24 -6.91
C THR A 213 1.72 -24.48 -7.10
N ASP A 214 3.04 -24.29 -7.23
CA ASP A 214 3.99 -25.39 -7.40
C ASP A 214 4.08 -26.31 -6.17
N HIS A 215 3.67 -25.80 -5.00
CA HIS A 215 3.64 -26.52 -3.74
C HIS A 215 2.25 -26.56 -3.15
N ASP A 216 1.92 -27.69 -2.50
CA ASP A 216 0.77 -27.78 -1.61
C ASP A 216 1.07 -27.05 -0.30
N TRP A 217 0.10 -26.27 0.18
CA TRP A 217 0.28 -25.44 1.36
C TRP A 217 0.51 -26.26 2.64
N ARG A 218 0.01 -27.51 2.71
CA ARG A 218 0.21 -28.42 3.85
C ARG A 218 1.65 -28.89 3.94
N ASP A 219 2.26 -29.19 2.79
CA ASP A 219 3.67 -29.58 2.73
C ASP A 219 4.57 -28.42 3.14
N VAL A 220 4.29 -27.21 2.64
CA VAL A 220 5.02 -26.00 3.04
C VAL A 220 4.94 -25.75 4.55
N LEU A 221 3.76 -25.94 5.16
CA LEU A 221 3.60 -25.86 6.62
C LEU A 221 4.40 -26.94 7.36
N LYS A 222 4.43 -28.17 6.84
CA LYS A 222 5.22 -29.27 7.40
C LYS A 222 6.71 -28.94 7.35
N TYR A 223 7.22 -28.45 6.23
CA TYR A 223 8.61 -28.07 6.08
C TYR A 223 9.01 -26.92 7.02
N ALA A 224 8.15 -25.90 7.17
CA ALA A 224 8.41 -24.77 8.07
C ALA A 224 8.46 -25.15 9.56
N LYS A 225 7.96 -26.33 9.94
CA LYS A 225 8.04 -26.87 11.31
C LYS A 225 9.32 -27.66 11.59
N LEU A 226 10.09 -28.02 10.56
CA LEU A 226 11.31 -28.80 10.75
C LEU A 226 12.40 -27.99 11.50
N PRO A 227 13.28 -28.65 12.27
CA PRO A 227 14.37 -27.98 12.98
C PRO A 227 15.28 -27.19 12.03
N ASP A 228 15.59 -27.79 10.87
CA ASP A 228 16.43 -27.20 9.83
C ASP A 228 15.65 -26.33 8.84
N ALA A 229 14.51 -25.75 9.24
CA ALA A 229 13.71 -24.89 8.36
C ALA A 229 14.49 -23.64 7.88
N ASP A 230 15.60 -23.28 8.53
CA ASP A 230 16.51 -22.23 8.05
C ASP A 230 17.24 -22.66 6.75
N ALA A 231 17.33 -23.97 6.47
CA ALA A 231 17.78 -24.47 5.17
C ALA A 231 16.78 -24.21 4.04
N LEU A 232 15.49 -23.96 4.35
CA LEU A 232 14.53 -23.50 3.33
C LEU A 232 14.91 -22.11 2.81
N ASP A 233 15.47 -21.26 3.66
CA ASP A 233 15.95 -19.94 3.22
C ASP A 233 17.17 -20.06 2.30
N LEU A 234 18.03 -21.07 2.51
CA LEU A 234 19.16 -21.37 1.61
C LEU A 234 18.71 -21.86 0.23
N LEU A 235 17.58 -22.56 0.17
CA LEU A 235 16.94 -23.02 -1.07
C LEU A 235 15.84 -22.06 -1.56
N GLY A 236 15.72 -20.88 -0.95
CA GLY A 236 14.52 -20.05 -1.00
C GLY A 236 14.06 -19.74 -2.42
N ASP A 237 14.95 -19.29 -3.29
CA ASP A 237 14.61 -18.96 -4.68
C ASP A 237 14.09 -20.17 -5.46
N LYS A 238 14.65 -21.37 -5.20
CA LYS A 238 14.21 -22.61 -5.86
C LYS A 238 12.90 -23.13 -5.26
N PHE A 239 12.72 -22.96 -3.95
CA PHE A 239 11.50 -23.36 -3.23
C PHE A 239 10.33 -22.41 -3.50
N MET A 240 10.60 -21.14 -3.78
CA MET A 240 9.56 -20.17 -4.13
C MET A 240 9.20 -20.19 -5.61
N GLY A 241 9.92 -20.91 -6.47
CA GLY A 241 9.56 -21.06 -7.88
C GLY A 241 9.52 -19.72 -8.62
N PHE A 242 8.37 -19.38 -9.21
CA PHE A 242 8.20 -18.12 -9.95
C PHE A 242 7.97 -16.90 -9.05
N GLN A 243 7.72 -17.12 -7.76
CA GLN A 243 7.38 -16.07 -6.83
C GLN A 243 8.64 -15.28 -6.43
N PRO A 244 8.71 -13.96 -6.71
CA PRO A 244 9.92 -13.16 -6.54
C PRO A 244 10.34 -12.93 -5.08
N ASN A 245 9.49 -13.27 -4.10
CA ASN A 245 9.81 -13.16 -2.68
C ASN A 245 8.85 -13.97 -1.79
N SER A 246 9.21 -14.08 -0.50
CA SER A 246 8.47 -14.83 0.51
C SER A 246 7.06 -14.28 0.77
N TYR A 247 6.83 -12.98 0.56
CA TYR A 247 5.52 -12.36 0.73
C TYR A 247 4.51 -12.85 -0.33
N VAL A 248 4.83 -12.71 -1.61
CA VAL A 248 3.90 -13.14 -2.68
C VAL A 248 3.78 -14.67 -2.74
N PHE A 249 4.84 -15.40 -2.42
CA PHE A 249 4.82 -16.85 -2.24
C PHE A 249 3.79 -17.29 -1.19
N THR A 250 3.88 -16.74 0.02
CA THR A 250 2.98 -17.13 1.11
C THR A 250 1.56 -16.64 0.90
N LYS A 251 1.36 -15.47 0.27
CA LYS A 251 0.01 -15.00 -0.11
C LYS A 251 -0.64 -15.90 -1.15
N ALA A 252 0.09 -16.36 -2.17
CA ALA A 252 -0.43 -17.32 -3.14
C ALA A 252 -0.90 -18.63 -2.47
N LEU A 253 -0.14 -19.14 -1.50
CA LEU A 253 -0.53 -20.33 -0.71
C LEU A 253 -1.73 -20.06 0.21
N SER A 254 -1.82 -18.87 0.83
CA SER A 254 -2.98 -18.49 1.64
C SER A 254 -4.27 -18.45 0.81
N GLU A 255 -4.19 -18.05 -0.45
CA GLU A 255 -5.34 -18.11 -1.35
C GLU A 255 -5.77 -19.54 -1.67
N ARG A 256 -4.84 -20.50 -1.75
CA ARG A 256 -5.18 -21.93 -1.87
C ARG A 256 -5.97 -22.42 -0.66
N VAL A 257 -5.53 -22.05 0.55
CA VAL A 257 -6.26 -22.34 1.81
C VAL A 257 -7.69 -21.78 1.76
N MET A 258 -7.81 -20.51 1.38
CA MET A 258 -9.12 -19.83 1.28
C MET A 258 -10.01 -20.44 0.20
N ASN A 259 -9.46 -20.84 -0.94
CA ASN A 259 -10.20 -21.51 -2.02
C ASN A 259 -10.73 -22.89 -1.63
N GLU A 260 -9.96 -23.66 -0.86
CA GLU A 260 -10.44 -24.94 -0.33
C GLU A 260 -11.51 -24.73 0.76
N ALA A 261 -11.31 -23.76 1.65
CA ALA A 261 -12.24 -23.45 2.72
C ALA A 261 -13.56 -22.81 2.23
N ALA A 262 -13.56 -22.22 1.03
CA ALA A 262 -14.75 -21.64 0.43
C ALA A 262 -15.82 -22.70 0.05
N LEU A 263 -15.49 -24.00 0.10
CA LEU A 263 -16.46 -25.09 -0.06
C LEU A 263 -17.49 -25.12 1.08
N ASP A 264 -17.09 -24.72 2.29
CA ASP A 264 -17.94 -24.78 3.50
C ASP A 264 -18.10 -23.42 4.20
N LEU A 265 -17.34 -22.39 3.82
CA LEU A 265 -17.40 -21.06 4.42
C LEU A 265 -17.71 -19.96 3.39
N PRO A 266 -18.41 -18.88 3.78
CA PRO A 266 -18.65 -17.73 2.92
C PRO A 266 -17.38 -16.86 2.85
N ILE A 267 -16.50 -17.14 1.88
CA ILE A 267 -15.21 -16.45 1.74
C ILE A 267 -15.18 -15.54 0.51
N VAL A 268 -14.53 -14.39 0.64
CA VAL A 268 -14.12 -13.53 -0.49
C VAL A 268 -12.67 -13.08 -0.31
N ILE A 269 -11.90 -13.11 -1.41
CA ILE A 269 -10.50 -12.67 -1.45
C ILE A 269 -10.43 -11.28 -2.08
N VAL A 270 -9.79 -10.34 -1.39
CA VAL A 270 -9.57 -8.96 -1.87
C VAL A 270 -8.07 -8.77 -2.12
N ARG A 271 -7.69 -8.46 -3.36
CA ARG A 271 -6.30 -8.34 -3.84
C ARG A 271 -5.98 -6.88 -4.19
N PRO A 272 -5.53 -6.05 -3.23
CA PRO A 272 -5.03 -4.72 -3.55
C PRO A 272 -3.75 -4.76 -4.40
N SER A 273 -3.63 -3.81 -5.33
CA SER A 273 -2.37 -3.44 -5.98
C SER A 273 -1.49 -2.60 -5.04
N ILE A 274 -0.65 -1.69 -5.54
CA ILE A 274 0.24 -0.90 -4.68
C ILE A 274 -0.56 0.18 -3.96
N VAL A 275 -0.74 0.00 -2.66
CA VAL A 275 -1.55 0.90 -1.84
C VAL A 275 -0.82 2.22 -1.59
N THR A 276 -1.47 3.34 -1.93
CA THR A 276 -1.00 4.72 -1.69
C THR A 276 -1.84 5.42 -0.63
N CYS A 277 -1.61 6.72 -0.40
CA CYS A 277 -2.37 7.49 0.59
C CYS A 277 -3.87 7.54 0.25
N ALA A 278 -4.69 7.91 1.23
CA ALA A 278 -6.11 8.16 0.98
C ALA A 278 -6.28 9.24 -0.09
N LEU A 279 -7.15 8.98 -1.05
CA LEU A 279 -7.48 9.91 -2.12
C LEU A 279 -8.34 11.04 -1.57
N ASP A 280 -9.42 10.67 -0.87
CA ASP A 280 -10.45 11.59 -0.39
C ASP A 280 -10.78 11.33 1.08
N ASP A 281 -11.21 10.12 1.42
CA ASP A 281 -11.83 9.83 2.71
C ASP A 281 -10.96 8.91 3.61
N PRO A 282 -10.90 9.12 4.93
CA PRO A 282 -11.50 10.23 5.68
C PRO A 282 -10.68 11.53 5.62
N ILE A 283 -9.41 11.47 5.19
CA ILE A 283 -8.53 12.62 5.11
C ILE A 283 -7.63 12.49 3.85
N PRO A 284 -7.70 13.42 2.88
CA PRO A 284 -6.84 13.37 1.70
C PRO A 284 -5.35 13.38 2.08
N GLY A 285 -4.57 12.53 1.41
CA GLY A 285 -3.14 12.43 1.66
C GLY A 285 -2.77 11.60 2.89
N TRP A 286 -3.74 11.06 3.64
CA TRP A 286 -3.43 10.31 4.86
C TRP A 286 -2.71 8.99 4.59
N MET A 287 -1.63 8.75 5.34
CA MET A 287 -0.87 7.51 5.36
C MET A 287 0.03 7.44 6.61
N ASP A 288 0.31 6.25 7.12
CA ASP A 288 0.98 6.10 8.41
C ASP A 288 2.23 5.22 8.38
N ASN A 289 2.74 4.92 7.18
CA ASN A 289 3.92 4.08 7.01
C ASN A 289 4.81 4.56 5.85
N LEU A 290 6.06 4.15 5.88
CA LEU A 290 7.06 4.41 4.85
C LEU A 290 7.30 3.16 3.98
N ASN A 291 6.27 2.34 3.72
CA ASN A 291 6.42 1.18 2.84
C ASN A 291 6.26 1.59 1.37
N GLY A 292 6.94 0.88 0.47
CA GLY A 292 6.79 1.05 -0.98
C GLY A 292 6.98 2.51 -1.44
N PHE A 293 5.95 3.05 -2.11
CA PHE A 293 5.96 4.40 -2.70
C PHE A 293 6.16 5.52 -1.69
N ALA A 294 5.71 5.35 -0.44
CA ALA A 294 5.91 6.31 0.63
C ALA A 294 7.41 6.59 0.87
N MET A 295 8.22 5.52 0.88
CA MET A 295 9.66 5.62 1.04
C MET A 295 10.27 6.42 -0.10
N PHE A 296 9.89 6.09 -1.34
CA PHE A 296 10.35 6.76 -2.54
C PHE A 296 10.10 8.28 -2.46
N TRP A 297 8.88 8.69 -2.15
CA TRP A 297 8.52 10.09 -1.98
C TRP A 297 9.34 10.77 -0.88
N ALA A 298 9.54 10.12 0.27
CA ALA A 298 10.33 10.67 1.36
C ALA A 298 11.80 10.92 0.96
N VAL A 299 12.46 9.91 0.38
CA VAL A 299 13.90 10.01 0.08
C VAL A 299 14.19 10.87 -1.14
N ALA A 300 13.31 10.88 -2.14
CA ALA A 300 13.45 11.70 -3.33
C ALA A 300 13.19 13.18 -3.01
N SER A 301 12.12 13.49 -2.27
CA SER A 301 11.77 14.88 -1.90
C SER A 301 12.77 15.51 -0.94
N LYS A 302 13.50 14.71 -0.14
CA LYS A 302 14.61 15.20 0.69
C LYS A 302 15.95 15.35 -0.07
N GLY A 303 15.97 15.00 -1.35
CA GLY A 303 17.16 15.03 -2.21
C GLY A 303 18.19 13.95 -1.90
N VAL A 304 17.85 12.97 -1.07
CA VAL A 304 18.72 11.83 -0.74
C VAL A 304 18.80 10.90 -1.95
N LEU A 305 17.65 10.53 -2.51
CA LEU A 305 17.58 9.71 -3.73
C LEU A 305 17.60 10.61 -4.97
N ARG A 306 18.77 10.69 -5.62
CA ARG A 306 18.99 11.44 -6.88
C ARG A 306 18.75 10.66 -8.18
N TYR A 307 19.17 9.39 -8.25
CA TYR A 307 19.06 8.59 -9.48
C TYR A 307 18.60 7.17 -9.21
N THR A 308 17.84 6.60 -10.14
CA THR A 308 17.47 5.18 -10.13
C THR A 308 17.57 4.60 -11.53
N TYR A 309 17.72 3.29 -11.61
CA TYR A 309 17.59 2.55 -12.86
C TYR A 309 16.14 2.14 -13.08
N VAL A 310 15.64 2.35 -14.30
CA VAL A 310 14.36 1.83 -14.79
C VAL A 310 14.56 1.21 -16.17
N ARG A 311 13.85 0.13 -16.49
CA ARG A 311 13.97 -0.51 -17.82
C ARG A 311 13.51 0.44 -18.93
N THR A 312 12.39 1.11 -18.70
CA THR A 312 11.83 2.16 -19.55
C THR A 312 11.19 3.22 -18.66
N LYS A 313 11.18 4.48 -19.11
CA LYS A 313 10.51 5.57 -18.39
C LYS A 313 8.99 5.47 -18.48
N PHE A 314 8.48 4.76 -19.48
CA PHE A 314 7.05 4.55 -19.70
C PHE A 314 6.49 3.32 -18.97
N LEU A 315 7.28 2.70 -18.09
CA LEU A 315 6.81 1.56 -17.29
C LEU A 315 5.69 2.04 -16.37
N LYS A 316 4.51 1.40 -16.48
CA LYS A 316 3.32 1.73 -15.72
C LYS A 316 3.28 0.94 -14.40
N TYR A 317 2.95 1.64 -13.32
CA TYR A 317 2.72 1.09 -11.99
C TYR A 317 1.24 1.26 -11.63
N ASP A 318 0.65 0.19 -11.09
CA ASP A 318 -0.73 0.20 -10.61
C ASP A 318 -0.78 0.69 -9.16
N LEU A 319 -1.26 1.92 -8.97
CA LEU A 319 -1.38 2.57 -7.68
C LEU A 319 -2.85 2.66 -7.28
N VAL A 320 -3.20 2.16 -6.10
CA VAL A 320 -4.56 2.20 -5.57
C VAL A 320 -4.59 2.95 -4.22
N PRO A 321 -5.44 3.97 -4.05
CA PRO A 321 -5.61 4.64 -2.76
C PRO A 321 -6.16 3.73 -1.66
N VAL A 322 -5.72 3.91 -0.41
CA VAL A 322 -6.14 3.06 0.73
C VAL A 322 -7.64 3.12 1.03
N ASP A 323 -8.29 4.24 0.73
CA ASP A 323 -9.73 4.45 0.92
C ASP A 323 -10.54 3.68 -0.12
N VAL A 324 -10.04 3.57 -1.36
CA VAL A 324 -10.60 2.65 -2.38
C VAL A 324 -10.48 1.21 -1.91
N VAL A 325 -9.31 0.78 -1.42
CA VAL A 325 -9.12 -0.58 -0.89
C VAL A 325 -10.05 -0.86 0.28
N SER A 326 -10.21 0.09 1.19
CA SER A 326 -11.07 -0.06 2.36
C SER A 326 -12.55 -0.14 1.98
N ASN A 327 -13.00 0.72 1.06
CA ASN A 327 -14.38 0.69 0.55
C ASN A 327 -14.69 -0.63 -0.15
N ILE A 328 -13.79 -1.11 -1.01
CA ILE A 328 -13.97 -2.38 -1.73
C ILE A 328 -13.93 -3.57 -0.77
N THR A 329 -13.10 -3.53 0.28
CA THR A 329 -13.10 -4.56 1.33
C THR A 329 -14.46 -4.64 2.03
N ILE A 330 -15.05 -3.49 2.38
CA ILE A 330 -16.36 -3.41 3.03
C ILE A 330 -17.49 -3.84 2.07
N LEU A 331 -17.42 -3.41 0.81
CA LEU A 331 -18.37 -3.80 -0.24
C LEU A 331 -18.32 -5.30 -0.52
N ALA A 332 -17.14 -5.89 -0.64
CA ALA A 332 -16.96 -7.33 -0.85
C ALA A 332 -17.54 -8.13 0.34
N SER A 333 -17.28 -7.68 1.56
CA SER A 333 -17.87 -8.25 2.79
C SER A 333 -19.40 -8.25 2.74
N TRP A 334 -19.99 -7.08 2.47
CA TRP A 334 -21.44 -6.92 2.38
C TRP A 334 -22.03 -7.76 1.24
N ALA A 335 -21.47 -7.71 0.04
CA ALA A 335 -21.95 -8.44 -1.11
C ALA A 335 -21.97 -9.94 -0.84
N LYS A 336 -20.85 -10.50 -0.35
CA LYS A 336 -20.77 -11.91 0.01
C LYS A 336 -21.74 -12.28 1.14
N GLY A 337 -21.81 -11.46 2.20
CA GLY A 337 -22.66 -11.71 3.36
C GLY A 337 -24.17 -11.54 3.12
N THR A 338 -24.54 -10.92 1.99
CA THR A 338 -25.94 -10.74 1.53
C THR A 338 -26.24 -11.52 0.25
N ASN A 339 -25.38 -12.48 -0.11
CA ASN A 339 -25.51 -13.35 -1.28
C ASN A 339 -25.69 -12.59 -2.60
N GLN A 340 -24.91 -11.52 -2.80
CA GLN A 340 -24.76 -10.85 -4.10
C GLN A 340 -23.58 -11.51 -4.83
N PRO A 341 -23.81 -12.48 -5.73
CA PRO A 341 -22.74 -13.29 -6.29
C PRO A 341 -21.85 -12.47 -7.23
N LEU A 342 -20.54 -12.71 -7.12
CA LEU A 342 -19.57 -12.28 -8.12
C LEU A 342 -19.18 -13.46 -9.03
N PRO A 343 -18.84 -13.20 -10.30
CA PRO A 343 -18.28 -14.22 -11.17
C PRO A 343 -17.05 -14.89 -10.56
N VAL A 344 -17.04 -16.23 -10.59
CA VAL A 344 -15.92 -17.09 -10.20
C VAL A 344 -15.47 -17.86 -11.45
N PRO A 345 -14.49 -17.35 -12.22
CA PRO A 345 -14.06 -18.00 -13.46
C PRO A 345 -13.44 -19.39 -13.23
N SER A 346 -12.78 -19.58 -12.09
CA SER A 346 -12.16 -20.84 -11.68
C SER A 346 -11.99 -20.87 -10.15
N GLY A 347 -12.05 -22.07 -9.57
CA GLY A 347 -11.99 -22.29 -8.13
C GLY A 347 -13.37 -22.21 -7.47
N ASN A 348 -13.38 -22.03 -6.15
CA ASN A 348 -14.59 -22.03 -5.32
C ASN A 348 -14.84 -20.68 -4.63
N VAL A 349 -13.95 -19.70 -4.82
CA VAL A 349 -13.93 -18.46 -4.05
C VAL A 349 -13.99 -17.24 -4.97
N GLU A 350 -14.77 -16.24 -4.55
CA GLU A 350 -14.82 -14.95 -5.21
C GLU A 350 -13.52 -14.18 -4.95
N VAL A 351 -12.95 -13.64 -6.03
CA VAL A 351 -11.73 -12.85 -5.97
C VAL A 351 -12.02 -11.46 -6.54
N VAL A 352 -11.50 -10.44 -5.87
CA VAL A 352 -11.65 -9.04 -6.26
C VAL A 352 -10.27 -8.41 -6.34
N ASN A 353 -9.79 -8.13 -7.54
CA ASN A 353 -8.57 -7.33 -7.70
C ASN A 353 -8.94 -5.85 -7.50
N VAL A 354 -8.35 -5.21 -6.49
CA VAL A 354 -8.51 -3.77 -6.26
C VAL A 354 -7.35 -3.06 -6.92
N SER A 355 -7.59 -2.62 -8.13
CA SER A 355 -6.61 -2.06 -9.04
C SER A 355 -7.25 -0.88 -9.78
N LEU A 356 -6.46 0.16 -10.03
CA LEU A 356 -6.87 1.29 -10.85
C LEU A 356 -5.97 1.45 -12.07
N GLY A 357 -5.06 0.52 -12.35
CA GLY A 357 -4.07 0.66 -13.42
C GLY A 357 -4.68 0.75 -14.82
N ASP A 358 -5.89 0.26 -15.03
CA ASP A 358 -6.61 0.36 -16.31
C ASP A 358 -7.17 1.76 -16.58
N VAL A 359 -7.62 2.47 -15.53
CA VAL A 359 -8.20 3.82 -15.62
C VAL A 359 -7.20 4.91 -15.26
N LYS A 360 -6.22 4.58 -14.41
CA LYS A 360 -5.29 5.47 -13.72
C LYS A 360 -3.91 4.80 -13.56
N PRO A 361 -3.20 4.50 -14.67
CA PRO A 361 -1.82 4.05 -14.59
C PRO A 361 -0.88 5.19 -14.16
N SER A 362 0.13 4.88 -13.36
CA SER A 362 1.18 5.84 -12.98
C SER A 362 2.51 5.43 -13.59
N SER A 363 3.03 6.19 -14.56
CA SER A 363 4.32 5.87 -15.16
C SER A 363 5.51 6.31 -14.31
N ALA A 364 6.65 5.65 -14.49
CA ALA A 364 7.91 6.05 -13.87
C ALA A 364 8.28 7.51 -14.23
N PHE A 365 7.99 7.87 -15.48
CA PHE A 365 8.15 9.22 -16.00
C PHE A 365 7.28 10.24 -15.23
N MET A 366 6.00 9.96 -15.00
CA MET A 366 5.09 10.82 -14.24
C MET A 366 5.63 11.15 -12.85
N MET A 367 6.24 10.17 -12.17
CA MET A 367 6.83 10.37 -10.83
C MET A 367 7.98 11.37 -10.84
N GLN A 368 8.81 11.32 -11.89
CA GLN A 368 9.89 12.29 -12.08
C GLN A 368 9.33 13.69 -12.31
N THR A 369 8.26 13.82 -13.11
CA THR A 369 7.59 15.10 -13.39
C THR A 369 6.94 15.69 -12.14
N VAL A 370 6.29 14.87 -11.30
CA VAL A 370 5.72 15.27 -10.02
C VAL A 370 6.77 15.93 -9.12
N LEU A 371 7.93 15.29 -8.93
CA LEU A 371 9.01 15.86 -8.10
C LEU A 371 9.55 17.16 -8.67
N ARG A 372 9.70 17.23 -9.99
CA ARG A 372 10.16 18.45 -10.66
C ARG A 372 9.16 19.60 -10.48
N ARG A 373 7.90 19.41 -10.87
CA ARG A 373 6.87 20.46 -10.81
C ARG A 373 6.55 20.90 -9.39
N HIS A 374 6.51 19.96 -8.44
CA HIS A 374 6.14 20.30 -7.07
C HIS A 374 7.30 20.78 -6.21
N ILE A 375 8.45 20.13 -6.28
CA ILE A 375 9.55 20.40 -5.36
C ILE A 375 10.59 21.35 -5.99
N VAL A 376 10.99 21.08 -7.24
CA VAL A 376 12.07 21.84 -7.92
C VAL A 376 11.56 23.21 -8.38
N GLU A 377 10.37 23.26 -8.98
CA GLU A 377 9.72 24.48 -9.47
C GLU A 377 9.00 25.26 -8.36
N GLY A 378 9.05 24.78 -7.11
CA GLY A 378 8.78 25.58 -5.91
C GLY A 378 7.33 25.68 -5.47
N THR A 379 6.42 24.83 -5.97
CA THR A 379 5.01 24.83 -5.51
C THR A 379 4.79 24.12 -4.17
N VAL A 380 5.80 23.39 -3.66
CA VAL A 380 5.82 22.71 -2.37
C VAL A 380 7.15 22.93 -1.66
N GLY A 381 7.14 23.67 -0.55
CA GLY A 381 8.28 23.80 0.37
C GLY A 381 8.45 22.53 1.22
N TYR A 382 8.96 21.45 0.64
CA TYR A 382 9.08 20.16 1.33
C TYR A 382 10.04 20.21 2.53
N PRO A 383 9.62 19.76 3.72
CA PRO A 383 10.41 19.90 4.94
C PRO A 383 11.62 18.94 4.99
N GLY A 384 12.64 19.37 5.75
CA GLY A 384 13.77 18.51 6.09
C GLY A 384 14.64 18.08 4.92
N ALA A 385 14.64 18.80 3.79
CA ALA A 385 15.51 18.50 2.66
C ALA A 385 16.99 18.56 3.06
N ILE A 386 17.75 17.51 2.73
CA ILE A 386 19.18 17.38 3.06
C ILE A 386 20.02 17.91 1.88
N ARG A 387 19.58 17.63 0.67
CA ARG A 387 20.18 18.08 -0.58
C ARG A 387 19.09 18.69 -1.45
N TYR A 388 19.46 19.57 -2.39
CA TYR A 388 18.49 20.06 -3.36
C TYR A 388 17.85 18.87 -4.11
N PRO A 389 16.52 18.75 -4.12
CA PRO A 389 15.83 17.51 -4.49
C PRO A 389 15.61 17.41 -6.00
N ARG A 390 16.68 17.12 -6.75
CA ARG A 390 16.57 16.69 -8.15
C ARG A 390 16.57 15.17 -8.22
N TYR A 391 15.58 14.62 -8.89
CA TYR A 391 15.48 13.20 -9.14
C TYR A 391 15.48 12.91 -10.64
N GLY A 392 16.18 11.86 -11.04
CA GLY A 392 16.25 11.41 -12.43
C GLY A 392 16.22 9.90 -12.55
N MET A 393 15.63 9.41 -13.64
CA MET A 393 15.61 7.98 -13.97
C MET A 393 16.50 7.69 -15.19
N CYS A 394 17.26 6.60 -15.11
CA CYS A 394 18.20 6.15 -16.12
C CYS A 394 17.76 4.83 -16.74
N THR A 395 17.77 4.74 -18.07
CA THR A 395 17.45 3.51 -18.82
C THR A 395 18.66 2.66 -19.18
N ASN A 396 19.87 3.24 -19.10
CA ASN A 396 21.12 2.52 -19.28
C ASN A 396 21.67 2.11 -17.90
N ARG A 397 21.88 0.80 -17.69
CA ARG A 397 22.36 0.24 -16.41
C ARG A 397 23.73 0.76 -16.00
N PHE A 398 24.66 0.87 -16.95
CA PHE A 398 26.02 1.33 -16.69
C PHE A 398 26.04 2.81 -16.29
N MET A 399 25.28 3.65 -17.01
CA MET A 399 25.11 5.05 -16.64
C MET A 399 24.43 5.19 -15.27
N ALA A 400 23.39 4.40 -14.99
CA ALA A 400 22.72 4.39 -13.70
C ALA A 400 23.68 4.02 -12.57
N PHE A 401 24.55 3.02 -12.78
CA PHE A 401 25.59 2.62 -11.84
C PHE A 401 26.56 3.77 -11.54
N ILE A 402 27.09 4.44 -12.58
CA ILE A 402 27.99 5.59 -12.42
C ILE A 402 27.29 6.71 -11.63
N LEU A 403 26.06 7.06 -12.00
CA LEU A 403 25.33 8.15 -11.35
C LEU A 403 24.96 7.82 -9.90
N VAL A 404 24.53 6.59 -9.60
CA VAL A 404 24.28 6.14 -8.23
C VAL A 404 25.58 6.18 -7.42
N PHE A 405 26.69 5.69 -7.97
CA PHE A 405 27.99 5.74 -7.31
C PHE A 405 28.40 7.18 -6.97
N LEU A 406 28.35 8.09 -7.94
CA LEU A 406 28.75 9.49 -7.74
C LEU A 406 27.78 10.26 -6.83
N TYR A 407 26.47 10.17 -7.08
CA TYR A 407 25.48 11.01 -6.41
C TYR A 407 25.00 10.46 -5.06
N HIS A 408 25.21 9.17 -4.78
CA HIS A 408 24.84 8.56 -3.51
C HIS A 408 26.07 8.13 -2.71
N VAL A 409 26.93 7.27 -3.27
CA VAL A 409 28.04 6.67 -2.50
C VAL A 409 29.13 7.69 -2.21
N VAL A 410 29.65 8.37 -3.23
CA VAL A 410 30.69 9.40 -3.06
C VAL A 410 30.15 10.56 -2.23
N PHE A 411 28.98 11.10 -2.59
CA PHE A 411 28.34 12.19 -1.83
C PHE A 411 28.11 11.83 -0.36
N GLY A 412 27.55 10.65 -0.10
CA GLY A 412 27.29 10.15 1.26
C GLY A 412 28.58 9.99 2.07
N THR A 413 29.62 9.42 1.45
CA THR A 413 30.93 9.21 2.10
C THR A 413 31.59 10.54 2.45
N VAL A 414 31.60 11.51 1.53
CA VAL A 414 32.18 12.83 1.77
C VAL A 414 31.46 13.54 2.91
N LEU A 415 30.12 13.59 2.87
CA LEU A 415 29.36 14.29 3.91
C LEU A 415 29.51 13.62 5.28
N ASP A 416 29.44 12.29 5.34
CA ASP A 416 29.62 11.56 6.59
C ASP A 416 31.03 11.72 7.15
N THR A 417 32.06 11.78 6.29
CA THR A 417 33.44 12.06 6.72
C THR A 417 33.56 13.45 7.31
N ILE A 418 32.95 14.47 6.69
CA ILE A 418 32.90 15.84 7.24
C ILE A 418 32.17 15.85 8.59
N LEU A 419 31.03 15.17 8.71
CA LEU A 419 30.29 15.07 9.96
C LEU A 419 31.14 14.44 11.08
N VAL A 420 31.83 13.33 10.77
CA VAL A 420 32.73 12.66 11.73
C VAL A 420 33.88 13.57 12.14
N ALA A 421 34.50 14.28 11.19
CA ALA A 421 35.55 15.26 11.48
C ALA A 421 35.06 16.41 12.38
N MET A 422 33.77 16.76 12.30
CA MET A 422 33.09 17.73 13.18
C MET A 422 32.59 17.11 14.51
N GLY A 423 32.97 15.87 14.82
CA GLY A 423 32.53 15.15 16.04
C GLY A 423 31.06 14.71 16.02
N ARG A 424 30.41 14.68 14.84
CA ARG A 424 29.02 14.24 14.66
C ARG A 424 28.95 12.81 14.13
N LYS A 425 27.81 12.15 14.36
CA LYS A 425 27.57 10.80 13.84
C LYS A 425 27.35 10.83 12.31
N PRO A 426 27.84 9.82 11.57
CA PRO A 426 27.52 9.65 10.16
C PRO A 426 26.02 9.40 9.99
N MET A 427 25.44 9.91 8.91
CA MET A 427 24.00 9.91 8.67
C MET A 427 23.62 9.30 7.31
N LEU A 428 24.32 9.63 6.24
CA LEU A 428 23.89 9.32 4.87
C LEU A 428 24.21 7.89 4.45
N MET A 429 25.38 7.36 4.74
CA MET A 429 25.74 5.99 4.33
C MET A 429 24.81 4.92 4.95
N PRO A 430 24.42 5.03 6.24
CA PRO A 430 23.37 4.16 6.79
C PRO A 430 22.04 4.27 6.05
N ILE A 431 21.64 5.47 5.61
CA ILE A 431 20.41 5.68 4.83
C ILE A 431 20.55 5.06 3.44
N TYR A 432 21.65 5.28 2.74
CA TYR A 432 21.89 4.72 1.40
C TYR A 432 21.92 3.18 1.40
N ARG A 433 22.47 2.55 2.45
CA ARG A 433 22.39 1.08 2.61
C ARG A 433 20.95 0.59 2.71
N LYS A 434 20.10 1.28 3.49
CA LYS A 434 18.66 0.96 3.60
C LYS A 434 17.93 1.15 2.28
N ILE A 435 18.22 2.24 1.56
CA ILE A 435 17.66 2.50 0.23
C ILE A 435 18.07 1.38 -0.74
N ALA A 436 19.36 1.04 -0.82
CA ALA A 436 19.85 -0.02 -1.69
C ALA A 436 19.14 -1.35 -1.41
N PHE A 437 19.06 -1.75 -0.14
CA PHE A 437 18.37 -2.97 0.27
C PHE A 437 16.88 -2.98 -0.13
N ALA A 438 16.17 -1.87 0.12
CA ALA A 438 14.76 -1.74 -0.27
C ALA A 438 14.57 -1.85 -1.78
N PHE A 439 15.41 -1.18 -2.57
CA PHE A 439 15.33 -1.20 -4.04
C PHE A 439 15.69 -2.56 -4.62
N THR A 440 16.68 -3.27 -4.05
CA THR A 440 16.99 -4.65 -4.45
C THR A 440 15.78 -5.57 -4.23
N SER A 441 15.11 -5.46 -3.07
CA SER A 441 13.92 -6.27 -2.77
C SER A 441 12.70 -5.97 -3.67
N LEU A 442 12.66 -4.76 -4.25
CA LEU A 442 11.60 -4.31 -5.14
C LEU A 442 11.94 -4.45 -6.62
N GLN A 443 13.16 -4.88 -6.95
CA GLN A 443 13.71 -4.78 -8.30
C GLN A 443 12.84 -5.49 -9.33
N TYR A 444 12.31 -6.67 -9.00
CA TYR A 444 11.42 -7.42 -9.89
C TYR A 444 10.18 -6.59 -10.25
N PHE A 445 9.49 -6.02 -9.26
CA PHE A 445 8.27 -5.22 -9.50
C PHE A 445 8.57 -3.87 -10.18
N MET A 446 9.76 -3.31 -9.93
CA MET A 446 10.20 -2.06 -10.56
C MET A 446 10.59 -2.18 -12.03
N GLN A 447 10.68 -3.40 -12.56
CA GLN A 447 11.17 -3.67 -13.92
C GLN A 447 10.15 -4.36 -14.82
N HIS A 448 8.98 -4.71 -14.29
CA HIS A 448 7.91 -5.39 -15.00
C HIS A 448 6.61 -4.60 -14.86
N GLU A 449 5.85 -4.58 -15.94
CA GLU A 449 4.49 -4.05 -15.95
C GLU A 449 3.54 -5.20 -15.64
N PHE A 450 2.55 -4.94 -14.80
CA PHE A 450 1.54 -5.91 -14.41
C PHE A 450 0.17 -5.37 -14.75
N TRP A 451 -0.66 -6.22 -15.32
CA TRP A 451 -2.03 -5.88 -15.63
C TRP A 451 -2.98 -6.80 -14.84
N PHE A 452 -3.96 -6.19 -14.16
CA PHE A 452 -4.92 -6.88 -13.31
C PHE A 452 -6.32 -6.68 -13.89
N ASN A 453 -7.07 -7.77 -14.07
CA ASN A 453 -8.50 -7.64 -14.37
C ASN A 453 -9.21 -7.20 -13.07
N SER A 454 -9.95 -6.08 -13.09
CA SER A 454 -10.64 -5.51 -11.94
C SER A 454 -12.17 -5.45 -12.13
N ASP A 455 -12.73 -6.32 -12.97
CA ASP A 455 -14.16 -6.27 -13.30
C ASP A 455 -15.05 -6.51 -12.07
N ASN A 456 -14.69 -7.41 -11.15
CA ASN A 456 -15.46 -7.63 -9.92
C ASN A 456 -15.43 -6.42 -8.99
N MET A 457 -14.33 -5.65 -8.95
CA MET A 457 -14.29 -4.38 -8.21
C MET A 457 -15.35 -3.42 -8.75
N TRP A 458 -15.39 -3.20 -10.07
CA TRP A 458 -16.36 -2.30 -10.68
C TRP A 458 -17.79 -2.81 -10.56
N ARG A 459 -18.01 -4.13 -10.63
CA ARG A 459 -19.31 -4.74 -10.31
C ARG A 459 -19.74 -4.42 -8.88
N LEU A 460 -18.87 -4.61 -7.88
CA LEU A 460 -19.18 -4.29 -6.48
C LEU A 460 -19.59 -2.83 -6.30
N VAL A 461 -18.88 -1.89 -6.94
CA VAL A 461 -19.23 -0.47 -6.88
C VAL A 461 -20.61 -0.20 -7.49
N SER A 462 -20.93 -0.85 -8.62
CA SER A 462 -22.25 -0.69 -9.23
C SER A 462 -23.37 -1.33 -8.40
N MET A 463 -23.05 -2.34 -7.58
CA MET A 463 -24.03 -3.00 -6.70
C MET A 463 -24.49 -2.14 -5.52
N ALA A 464 -23.70 -1.13 -5.13
CA ALA A 464 -23.98 -0.33 -3.95
C ALA A 464 -25.31 0.43 -4.09
N HIS A 465 -26.14 0.34 -3.05
CA HIS A 465 -27.40 1.07 -2.95
C HIS A 465 -27.14 2.60 -3.03
N PRO A 466 -27.98 3.39 -3.72
CA PRO A 466 -27.76 4.84 -3.90
C PRO A 466 -27.43 5.60 -2.61
N LYS A 467 -28.14 5.31 -1.51
CA LYS A 467 -27.92 5.91 -0.18
C LYS A 467 -26.57 5.57 0.47
N ASP A 468 -25.87 4.54 -0.01
CA ASP A 468 -24.59 4.10 0.53
C ASP A 468 -23.40 4.58 -0.31
N ARG A 469 -23.62 5.01 -1.56
CA ARG A 469 -22.55 5.41 -2.48
C ARG A 469 -21.71 6.57 -1.99
N ALA A 470 -22.32 7.53 -1.30
CA ALA A 470 -21.60 8.66 -0.70
C ALA A 470 -20.54 8.19 0.32
N ASN A 471 -20.81 7.08 1.02
CA ASN A 471 -19.89 6.53 2.02
C ASN A 471 -18.97 5.45 1.44
N PHE A 472 -19.40 4.64 0.48
CA PHE A 472 -18.62 3.46 0.05
C PHE A 472 -18.28 3.43 -1.44
N GLY A 473 -18.59 4.49 -2.19
CA GLY A 473 -18.25 4.61 -3.61
C GLY A 473 -16.76 4.90 -3.85
N ILE A 474 -16.40 5.00 -5.13
CA ILE A 474 -15.08 5.46 -5.57
C ILE A 474 -15.28 6.85 -6.20
N ASN A 475 -14.67 7.87 -5.62
CA ASN A 475 -14.70 9.23 -6.16
C ASN A 475 -13.44 9.53 -6.99
N LEU A 476 -13.53 9.36 -8.31
CA LEU A 476 -12.48 9.77 -9.26
C LEU A 476 -12.88 11.03 -10.03
N GLU A 477 -13.73 11.90 -9.47
CA GLU A 477 -14.21 13.13 -10.12
C GLU A 477 -13.54 14.40 -9.55
N GLY A 478 -13.73 15.53 -10.24
CA GLY A 478 -13.18 16.82 -9.86
C GLY A 478 -11.66 16.79 -9.73
N ASP A 479 -11.15 17.32 -8.62
CA ASP A 479 -9.74 17.36 -8.24
C ASP A 479 -9.06 15.98 -8.25
N ASN A 480 -9.82 14.91 -8.00
CA ASN A 480 -9.29 13.56 -8.01
C ASN A 480 -8.92 13.09 -9.43
N GLN A 481 -9.41 13.74 -10.50
CA GLN A 481 -8.98 13.44 -11.88
C GLN A 481 -7.57 13.96 -12.17
N ASP A 482 -7.13 15.01 -11.48
CA ASP A 482 -5.83 15.63 -11.72
C ASP A 482 -4.74 14.86 -10.97
N TRP A 483 -3.94 14.12 -11.72
CA TRP A 483 -2.80 13.37 -11.20
C TRP A 483 -1.76 14.22 -10.49
N MET A 484 -1.55 15.46 -10.94
CA MET A 484 -0.60 16.37 -10.29
C MET A 484 -1.10 16.75 -8.91
N LEU A 485 -2.40 17.03 -8.77
CA LEU A 485 -3.00 17.40 -7.50
C LEU A 485 -3.01 16.22 -6.52
N VAL A 486 -3.40 15.02 -6.98
CA VAL A 486 -3.35 13.79 -6.18
C VAL A 486 -1.91 13.49 -5.73
N SER A 487 -0.93 13.61 -6.62
CA SER A 487 0.47 13.36 -6.30
C SER A 487 1.05 14.41 -5.34
N LYS A 488 0.62 15.67 -5.44
CA LYS A 488 0.95 16.71 -4.46
C LYS A 488 0.43 16.36 -3.07
N SER A 489 -0.81 15.88 -2.98
CA SER A 489 -1.41 15.41 -1.72
C SER A 489 -0.61 14.24 -1.13
N GLN A 490 -0.20 13.27 -1.96
CA GLN A 490 0.68 12.17 -1.56
C GLN A 490 2.01 12.65 -0.96
N LEU A 491 2.71 13.56 -1.66
CA LEU A 491 4.00 14.11 -1.22
C LEU A 491 3.87 14.76 0.17
N LEU A 492 2.87 15.64 0.32
CA LEU A 492 2.59 16.34 1.58
C LEU A 492 2.15 15.37 2.68
N GLY A 493 1.36 14.37 2.32
CA GLY A 493 0.91 13.29 3.20
C GLY A 493 2.07 12.51 3.82
N VAL A 494 3.08 12.14 3.01
CA VAL A 494 4.29 11.47 3.48
C VAL A 494 5.02 12.33 4.52
N ALA A 495 5.22 13.62 4.24
CA ALA A 495 5.88 14.52 5.17
C ALA A 495 5.07 14.67 6.48
N LYS A 496 3.77 14.93 6.38
CA LYS A 496 2.90 15.19 7.54
C LYS A 496 2.71 13.96 8.42
N TYR A 497 2.30 12.85 7.82
CA TYR A 497 1.75 11.73 8.57
C TYR A 497 2.75 10.57 8.73
N ALA A 498 3.57 10.28 7.72
CA ALA A 498 4.56 9.20 7.81
C ALA A 498 5.87 9.66 8.46
N LEU A 499 6.28 10.90 8.25
CA LEU A 499 7.51 11.48 8.81
C LEU A 499 7.26 12.38 10.03
N ASN A 500 6.00 12.67 10.36
CA ASN A 500 5.61 13.58 11.46
C ASN A 500 6.25 14.97 11.34
N GLU A 501 6.43 15.47 10.11
CA GLU A 501 6.99 16.79 9.85
C GLU A 501 5.89 17.84 9.72
N ASN A 502 6.18 19.05 10.20
CA ASN A 502 5.25 20.16 10.05
C ASN A 502 5.26 20.67 8.58
N ILE A 503 4.11 20.54 7.93
CA ILE A 503 3.85 21.04 6.57
C ILE A 503 2.88 22.23 6.53
N GLY A 504 2.40 22.70 7.69
CA GLY A 504 1.37 23.73 7.80
C GLY A 504 1.94 25.15 7.91
N GLY A 505 1.11 26.17 7.71
CA GLY A 505 1.48 27.58 7.87
C GLY A 505 2.31 28.18 6.73
N LYS A 506 1.93 29.38 6.27
CA LYS A 506 2.64 30.13 5.21
C LYS A 506 4.12 30.31 5.54
N GLU A 507 4.44 30.56 6.81
CA GLU A 507 5.80 30.75 7.31
C GLU A 507 6.68 29.50 7.18
N ASP A 508 6.14 28.31 7.49
CA ASP A 508 6.92 27.08 7.39
C ASP A 508 7.20 26.73 5.93
N VAL A 509 6.23 26.96 5.04
CA VAL A 509 6.41 26.81 3.58
C VAL A 509 7.50 27.76 3.09
N GLU A 510 7.43 29.05 3.44
CA GLU A 510 8.46 30.04 3.06
C GLU A 510 9.84 29.67 3.61
N ARG A 511 9.92 29.20 4.87
CA ARG A 511 11.16 28.74 5.48
C ARG A 511 11.75 27.55 4.72
N ASN A 512 10.92 26.58 4.33
CA ASN A 512 11.38 25.43 3.58
C ASN A 512 11.81 25.82 2.16
N CYS A 513 11.08 26.70 1.47
CA CYS A 513 11.50 27.25 0.18
C CYS A 513 12.85 27.99 0.26
N ARG A 514 13.06 28.83 1.29
CA ARG A 514 14.36 29.47 1.55
C ARG A 514 15.47 28.45 1.79
N ARG A 515 15.19 27.35 2.51
CA ARG A 515 16.13 26.25 2.69
C ARG A 515 16.48 25.58 1.36
N LEU A 516 15.49 25.26 0.53
CA LEU A 516 15.70 24.67 -0.80
C LEU A 516 16.55 25.58 -1.68
N ASN A 517 16.30 26.89 -1.68
CA ASN A 517 17.10 27.85 -2.43
C ASN A 517 18.57 27.88 -1.95
N ARG A 518 18.81 27.88 -0.63
CA ARG A 518 20.17 27.79 -0.08
C ARG A 518 20.88 26.49 -0.50
N LEU A 519 20.17 25.36 -0.46
CA LEU A 519 20.71 24.08 -0.91
C LEU A 519 21.02 24.07 -2.41
N TRP A 520 20.22 24.76 -3.22
CA TRP A 520 20.47 24.94 -4.65
C TRP A 520 21.76 25.72 -4.90
N TRP A 521 21.91 26.89 -4.25
CA TRP A 521 23.13 27.70 -4.38
C TRP A 521 24.36 26.96 -3.88
N ALA A 522 24.26 26.27 -2.74
CA ALA A 522 25.35 25.45 -2.22
C ALA A 522 25.76 24.35 -3.22
N GLU A 523 24.79 23.63 -3.79
CA GLU A 523 25.06 22.62 -4.83
C GLU A 523 25.68 23.24 -6.09
N LEU A 524 25.20 24.40 -6.54
CA LEU A 524 25.75 25.12 -7.69
C LEU A 524 27.21 25.54 -7.47
N PHE A 525 27.52 26.16 -6.33
CA PHE A 525 28.89 26.57 -6.01
C PHE A 525 29.84 25.37 -5.91
N CYS A 526 29.39 24.24 -5.36
CA CYS A 526 30.16 23.01 -5.37
C CYS A 526 30.47 22.54 -6.80
N TYR A 527 29.50 22.57 -7.72
CA TYR A 527 29.75 22.20 -9.12
C TYR A 527 30.70 23.17 -9.84
N ILE A 528 30.55 24.47 -9.61
CA ILE A 528 31.47 25.48 -10.16
C ILE A 528 32.89 25.24 -9.64
N GLY A 529 33.06 24.99 -8.34
CA GLY A 529 34.35 24.69 -7.74
C GLY A 529 34.99 23.41 -8.28
N LEU A 530 34.21 22.34 -8.43
CA LEU A 530 34.69 21.08 -9.04
C LEU A 530 35.08 21.26 -10.50
N ALA A 531 34.30 22.03 -11.28
CA ALA A 531 34.63 22.34 -12.66
C ALA A 531 35.92 23.16 -12.76
N ALA A 532 36.07 24.19 -11.92
CA ALA A 532 37.28 25.01 -11.87
C ALA A 532 38.52 24.19 -11.47
N LEU A 533 38.39 23.28 -10.49
CA LEU A 533 39.46 22.37 -10.09
C LEU A 533 39.85 21.42 -11.23
N ALA A 534 38.87 20.85 -11.93
CA ALA A 534 39.13 19.97 -13.07
C ALA A 534 39.83 20.73 -14.21
N THR A 535 39.40 21.96 -14.51
CA THR A 535 40.08 22.83 -15.49
C THR A 535 41.51 23.13 -15.06
N TRP A 536 41.76 23.47 -13.79
CA TRP A 536 43.10 23.73 -13.29
C TRP A 536 44.01 22.49 -13.39
N LEU A 537 43.53 21.31 -12.98
CA LEU A 537 44.28 20.07 -13.10
C LEU A 537 44.62 19.72 -14.55
N LEU A 538 43.71 19.99 -15.50
CA LEU A 538 43.98 19.82 -16.92
C LEU A 538 45.06 20.78 -17.39
N VAL A 539 44.99 22.06 -17.04
CA VAL A 539 46.03 23.03 -17.40
C VAL A 539 47.39 22.59 -16.87
N VAL A 540 47.48 22.21 -15.60
CA VAL A 540 48.74 21.73 -14.97
C VAL A 540 49.25 20.43 -15.61
N ALA A 541 48.39 19.54 -16.07
CA ALA A 541 48.82 18.30 -16.72
C ALA A 541 49.40 18.52 -18.14
N PHE A 542 49.07 19.65 -18.78
CA PHE A 542 49.51 20.00 -20.13
C PHE A 542 50.53 21.15 -20.18
N THR A 543 50.94 21.67 -19.02
CA THR A 543 52.06 22.61 -18.83
C THR A 543 53.19 21.92 -18.09
#